data_AF-A0A9P5WW08-F1
#
_entry.id   AF-A0A9P5WW08-F1
#
_cell.length_a   1.000
_cell.length_b   1.000
_cell.length_c   1.000
_cell.angle_alpha   90.00
_cell.angle_beta   90.00
_cell.angle_gamma   90.00
#
_symmetry.space_group_name_H-M   'P 1'
#
loop_
_entity.id
_entity.type
_entity.pdbx_description
1 polymer ?
#
loop_
_entity_poly.entity_id
_entity_poly.type
_entity_poly.pdbx_seq_one_letter_code
_entity_poly.pdbx_strand_id
1 'polypeptide(L)'
;MSGTVLMIATCSSILQLPWQFYQQHLLGHQLSVQPPLTLPKILPLAKVVANNFWLMRLPHCDTFGSLHITINSNSKFDDGKWDGQVGIYKGIDGNHVLVCISSNAPLLLVPYWYLDWTCPSQKWQMVHCLETGKFSGVWYLLFEYGEVQSKVTVFHGGNKGKSFHDIPMHLLTAAS
;
A
#
# COMPACT_ATOMS: atom_id res chain seq x y z
N MET A 1 -5.62 -8.08 -48.14
CA MET A 1 -5.33 -7.09 -47.07
C MET A 1 -6.29 -7.37 -45.93
N SER A 2 -5.85 -8.10 -44.91
CA SER A 2 -6.70 -8.56 -43.80
C SER A 2 -6.27 -7.84 -42.54
N GLY A 3 -7.13 -6.98 -42.02
CA GLY A 3 -6.94 -6.25 -40.77
C GLY A 3 -7.48 -7.05 -39.60
N THR A 4 -6.63 -7.36 -38.63
CA THR A 4 -7.02 -7.99 -37.37
C THR A 4 -7.39 -6.88 -36.38
N VAL A 5 -8.66 -6.81 -35.98
CA VAL A 5 -9.15 -5.96 -34.90
C VAL A 5 -9.03 -6.73 -33.60
N LEU A 6 -8.17 -6.27 -32.69
CA LEU A 6 -8.01 -6.80 -31.34
C LEU A 6 -9.15 -6.24 -30.46
N MET A 7 -10.12 -7.08 -30.11
CA MET A 7 -11.10 -6.75 -29.07
C MET A 7 -10.45 -6.94 -27.69
N ILE A 8 -10.29 -5.85 -26.94
CA ILE A 8 -9.89 -5.86 -25.53
C ILE A 8 -11.15 -6.16 -24.71
N ALA A 9 -11.18 -7.32 -24.06
CA ALA A 9 -12.21 -7.67 -23.10
C ALA A 9 -11.99 -6.88 -21.80
N THR A 10 -12.88 -5.95 -21.51
CA THR A 10 -13.00 -5.30 -20.20
C THR A 10 -13.69 -6.25 -19.23
N CYS A 11 -12.95 -6.76 -18.24
CA CYS A 11 -13.50 -7.56 -17.14
C CYS A 11 -14.10 -6.62 -16.09
N SER A 12 -15.37 -6.26 -16.25
CA SER A 12 -16.15 -5.46 -15.29
C SER A 12 -17.07 -6.37 -14.48
N SER A 13 -16.53 -7.19 -13.57
CA SER A 13 -17.35 -8.06 -12.70
C SER A 13 -16.62 -8.54 -11.43
N ILE A 14 -16.16 -7.65 -10.55
CA ILE A 14 -15.90 -8.01 -9.14
C ILE A 14 -16.32 -6.84 -8.24
N LEU A 15 -17.61 -6.82 -7.88
CA LEU A 15 -18.17 -6.00 -6.82
C LEU A 15 -19.04 -6.93 -5.98
N GLN A 16 -18.62 -7.20 -4.75
CA GLN A 16 -19.42 -7.38 -3.51
C GLN A 16 -18.71 -8.28 -2.49
N LEU A 17 -17.96 -7.61 -1.60
CA LEU A 17 -17.77 -7.82 -0.15
C LEU A 17 -18.03 -9.21 0.47
N PRO A 18 -17.26 -9.53 1.53
CA PRO A 18 -17.89 -9.90 2.79
C PRO A 18 -17.36 -9.06 3.96
N TRP A 19 -17.96 -7.87 4.15
CA TRP A 19 -17.87 -7.10 5.41
C TRP A 19 -18.75 -7.70 6.52
N GLN A 20 -19.55 -8.73 6.22
CA GLN A 20 -20.50 -9.35 7.16
C GLN A 20 -19.89 -10.32 8.17
N PHE A 21 -18.62 -10.72 8.02
CA PHE A 21 -17.98 -11.65 8.96
C PHE A 21 -17.50 -11.00 10.26
N TYR A 22 -17.36 -9.66 10.32
CA TYR A 22 -16.79 -9.00 11.49
C TYR A 22 -17.82 -8.70 12.60
N GLN A 23 -19.12 -8.74 12.31
CA GLN A 23 -20.17 -8.36 13.29
C GLN A 23 -20.84 -9.52 14.03
N GLN A 24 -20.65 -10.78 13.62
CA GLN A 24 -21.31 -11.91 14.28
C GLN A 24 -20.55 -12.50 15.48
N HIS A 25 -19.35 -12.01 15.80
CA HIS A 25 -18.52 -12.58 16.88
C HIS A 25 -18.67 -11.88 18.24
N LEU A 26 -19.68 -11.02 18.43
CA LEU A 26 -19.86 -10.20 19.64
C LEU A 26 -21.16 -10.44 20.43
N LEU A 27 -22.02 -11.40 20.06
CA LEU A 27 -23.24 -11.68 20.83
C LEU A 27 -23.49 -13.17 21.00
N GLY A 28 -23.37 -13.61 22.26
CA GLY A 28 -23.93 -14.86 22.74
C GLY A 28 -22.90 -15.83 23.30
N HIS A 29 -22.73 -15.84 24.62
CA HIS A 29 -22.88 -17.06 25.45
C HIS A 29 -22.74 -16.68 26.93
N GLN A 30 -23.79 -16.92 27.71
CA GLN A 30 -23.82 -16.78 29.16
C GLN A 30 -22.95 -17.85 29.85
N LEU A 31 -22.03 -17.36 30.68
CA LEU A 31 -21.57 -17.84 31.99
C LEU A 31 -21.64 -19.35 32.32
N SER A 32 -20.46 -19.97 32.40
CA SER A 32 -20.16 -20.99 33.41
C SER A 32 -18.92 -20.53 34.17
N VAL A 33 -19.06 -20.41 35.49
CA VAL A 33 -18.05 -19.89 36.41
C VAL A 33 -16.97 -20.95 36.63
N GLN A 34 -15.74 -20.66 36.22
CA GLN A 34 -14.52 -21.37 36.63
C GLN A 34 -13.50 -20.35 37.15
N PRO A 35 -12.72 -20.69 38.21
CA PRO A 35 -11.76 -19.78 38.82
C PRO A 35 -10.64 -19.42 37.83
N PRO A 36 -10.02 -18.23 37.95
CA PRO A 36 -9.15 -17.70 36.91
C PRO A 36 -7.85 -18.49 36.85
N LEU A 37 -7.71 -19.32 35.81
CA LEU A 37 -6.41 -19.66 35.27
C LEU A 37 -5.77 -18.36 34.82
N THR A 38 -4.60 -18.05 35.37
CA THR A 38 -3.75 -16.92 34.98
C THR A 38 -3.54 -16.97 33.47
N LEU A 39 -4.30 -16.13 32.76
CA LEU A 39 -4.15 -15.92 31.33
C LEU A 39 -2.67 -15.57 31.08
N PRO A 40 -1.94 -16.28 30.21
CA PRO A 40 -0.66 -15.78 29.74
C PRO A 40 -0.94 -14.39 29.20
N LYS A 41 -0.19 -13.42 29.72
CA LYS A 41 -0.26 -12.00 29.38
C LYS A 41 -0.29 -11.88 27.86
N ILE A 42 -1.49 -11.80 27.27
CA ILE A 42 -1.66 -11.62 25.84
C ILE A 42 -1.05 -10.25 25.58
N LEU A 43 0.17 -10.27 25.05
CA LEU A 43 0.80 -9.07 24.53
C LEU A 43 -0.23 -8.45 23.59
N PRO A 44 -0.60 -7.17 23.77
CA PRO A 44 -1.66 -6.59 22.98
C PRO A 44 -1.26 -6.74 21.51
N LEU A 45 -2.09 -7.43 20.73
CA LEU A 45 -1.98 -7.60 19.27
C LEU A 45 -1.78 -6.22 18.58
N ALA A 46 -2.18 -5.14 19.27
CA ALA A 46 -1.93 -3.75 18.91
C ALA A 46 -0.45 -3.32 18.86
N LYS A 47 0.49 -4.07 19.46
CA LYS A 47 1.92 -3.69 19.53
C LYS A 47 2.73 -4.13 18.30
N VAL A 48 2.12 -4.89 17.38
CA VAL A 48 2.71 -5.28 16.09
C VAL A 48 1.79 -4.82 14.95
N VAL A 49 1.14 -3.67 15.10
CA VAL A 49 0.71 -2.92 13.92
C VAL A 49 1.96 -2.23 13.40
N ALA A 50 2.76 -3.00 12.64
CA ALA A 50 4.05 -2.61 12.11
C ALA A 50 3.95 -1.30 11.30
N ASN A 51 5.08 -0.58 11.20
CA ASN A 51 5.27 0.63 10.39
C ASN A 51 4.70 0.56 8.97
N ASN A 52 4.34 -0.63 8.48
CA ASN A 52 3.92 -0.94 7.12
C ASN A 52 2.39 -0.89 6.93
N PHE A 53 1.65 -0.43 7.95
CA PHE A 53 0.20 -0.21 7.87
C PHE A 53 -0.20 0.86 6.85
N TRP A 54 0.76 1.64 6.33
CA TRP A 54 0.53 2.64 5.29
C TRP A 54 -0.08 2.03 4.01
N LEU A 55 0.33 0.81 3.63
CA LEU A 55 -0.23 0.08 2.48
C LEU A 55 -1.73 -0.20 2.63
N MET A 56 -2.21 -0.42 3.86
CA MET A 56 -3.63 -0.67 4.16
C MET A 56 -4.45 0.61 4.34
N ARG A 57 -3.79 1.77 4.44
CA ARG A 57 -4.46 3.08 4.62
C ARG A 57 -4.66 3.83 3.31
N LEU A 58 -3.96 3.44 2.26
CA LEU A 58 -4.13 4.03 0.94
C LEU A 58 -5.40 3.48 0.28
N PRO A 59 -6.21 4.30 -0.39
CA PRO A 59 -7.36 3.81 -1.14
C PRO A 59 -6.86 2.89 -2.27
N HIS A 60 -7.01 1.58 -2.08
CA HIS A 60 -6.44 0.55 -2.95
C HIS A 60 -6.85 0.72 -4.42
N CYS A 61 -8.03 1.26 -4.69
CA CYS A 61 -8.50 1.55 -6.04
C CYS A 61 -7.63 2.59 -6.79
N ASP A 62 -7.04 3.53 -6.06
CA ASP A 62 -6.25 4.62 -6.64
C ASP A 62 -4.75 4.32 -6.68
N THR A 63 -4.27 3.34 -5.91
CA THR A 63 -2.85 3.00 -5.79
C THR A 63 -2.48 1.67 -6.46
N PHE A 64 -3.48 0.89 -6.86
CA PHE A 64 -3.28 -0.37 -7.57
C PHE A 64 -2.52 -0.14 -8.88
N GLY A 65 -1.36 -0.78 -9.00
CA GLY A 65 -0.58 -0.78 -10.22
C GLY A 65 0.25 0.48 -10.46
N SER A 66 0.23 1.45 -9.55
CA SER A 66 1.00 2.69 -9.65
C SER A 66 2.05 2.85 -8.56
N LEU A 67 1.76 2.39 -7.34
CA LEU A 67 2.61 2.61 -6.17
C LEU A 67 3.92 1.81 -6.22
N HIS A 68 5.05 2.49 -5.97
CA HIS A 68 6.38 1.87 -5.86
C HIS A 68 6.66 1.45 -4.43
N ILE A 69 7.12 0.22 -4.26
CA ILE A 69 7.43 -0.40 -2.97
C ILE A 69 8.82 -1.03 -3.03
N THR A 70 9.58 -0.89 -1.95
CA THR A 70 10.93 -1.45 -1.83
C THR A 70 10.89 -2.68 -0.93
N ILE A 71 11.51 -3.77 -1.37
CA ILE A 71 11.64 -4.98 -0.54
C ILE A 71 12.86 -4.82 0.37
N ASN A 72 12.65 -5.02 1.67
CA ASN A 72 13.67 -4.94 2.70
C ASN A 72 13.41 -6.00 3.77
N SER A 73 13.91 -7.21 3.54
CA SER A 73 13.70 -8.34 4.44
C SER A 73 14.85 -8.61 5.39
N ASN A 74 16.00 -7.94 5.20
CA ASN A 74 17.26 -8.26 5.88
C ASN A 74 17.64 -9.74 5.75
N SER A 75 17.65 -10.21 4.50
CA SER A 75 17.94 -11.60 4.10
C SER A 75 16.96 -12.66 4.59
N LYS A 76 15.78 -12.28 5.09
CA LYS A 76 14.77 -13.23 5.60
C LYS A 76 13.82 -13.75 4.53
N PHE A 77 13.68 -13.05 3.41
CA PHE A 77 12.78 -13.42 2.31
C PHE A 77 13.59 -13.83 1.07
N ASP A 78 13.38 -15.07 0.61
CA ASP A 78 14.10 -15.66 -0.54
C ASP A 78 15.63 -15.44 -0.45
N ASP A 79 16.19 -15.66 0.74
CA ASP A 79 17.60 -15.45 1.08
C ASP A 79 18.15 -14.05 0.74
N GLY A 80 17.29 -13.03 0.77
CA GLY A 80 17.66 -11.64 0.49
C GLY A 80 17.82 -11.33 -0.99
N LYS A 81 17.50 -12.27 -1.89
CA LYS A 81 17.59 -12.09 -3.35
C LYS A 81 16.87 -10.84 -3.84
N TRP A 82 15.81 -10.44 -3.16
CA TRP A 82 14.98 -9.29 -3.54
C TRP A 82 15.23 -8.04 -2.71
N ASP A 83 16.13 -8.08 -1.73
CA ASP A 83 16.38 -6.92 -0.88
C ASP A 83 16.93 -5.73 -1.69
N GLY A 84 16.40 -4.55 -1.43
CA GLY A 84 16.68 -3.31 -2.14
C GLY A 84 15.98 -3.18 -3.50
N GLN A 85 15.30 -4.22 -3.99
CA GLN A 85 14.56 -4.14 -5.25
C GLN A 85 13.30 -3.29 -5.09
N VAL A 86 13.03 -2.46 -6.09
CA VAL A 86 11.80 -1.68 -6.20
C VAL A 86 10.84 -2.41 -7.11
N GLY A 87 9.60 -2.57 -6.66
CA GLY A 87 8.51 -3.15 -7.44
C GLY A 87 7.26 -2.29 -7.42
N ILE A 88 6.29 -2.69 -8.24
CA ILE A 88 4.98 -2.06 -8.30
C ILE A 88 3.97 -2.88 -7.50
N TYR A 89 3.22 -2.22 -6.64
CA TYR A 89 2.10 -2.81 -5.90
C TYR A 89 0.98 -3.28 -6.83
N LYS A 90 0.54 -4.54 -6.68
CA LYS A 90 -0.51 -5.18 -7.49
C LYS A 90 -1.62 -5.84 -6.67
N GLY A 91 -1.71 -5.60 -5.36
CA GLY A 91 -2.79 -6.11 -4.53
C GLY A 91 -2.32 -6.70 -3.21
N ILE A 92 -3.29 -7.11 -2.38
CA ILE A 92 -3.07 -7.74 -1.08
C ILE A 92 -3.75 -9.10 -1.09
N ASP A 93 -3.05 -10.11 -0.56
CA ASP A 93 -3.55 -11.47 -0.33
C ASP A 93 -3.21 -11.89 1.10
N GLY A 94 -4.19 -11.72 2.01
CA GLY A 94 -4.01 -11.94 3.44
C GLY A 94 -2.88 -11.06 4.02
N ASN A 95 -1.83 -11.69 4.52
CA ASN A 95 -0.64 -11.01 5.07
C ASN A 95 0.44 -10.72 4.01
N HIS A 96 0.16 -10.97 2.74
CA HIS A 96 1.09 -10.76 1.65
C HIS A 96 0.61 -9.67 0.70
N VAL A 97 1.57 -9.10 0.00
CA VAL A 97 1.38 -8.10 -1.04
C VAL A 97 1.90 -8.69 -2.35
N LEU A 98 1.12 -8.51 -3.40
CA LEU A 98 1.51 -8.84 -4.76
C LEU A 98 2.41 -7.73 -5.30
N VAL A 99 3.64 -8.08 -5.66
CA VAL A 99 4.67 -7.14 -6.12
C VAL A 99 5.18 -7.52 -7.51
N CYS A 100 5.21 -6.56 -8.43
CA CYS A 100 5.76 -6.73 -9.77
C CYS A 100 7.11 -6.01 -9.86
N ILE A 101 8.23 -6.74 -9.87
CA ILE A 101 9.58 -6.15 -9.90
C ILE A 101 9.95 -5.62 -11.30
N SER A 102 9.47 -6.27 -12.35
CA SER A 102 9.60 -5.79 -13.72
C SER A 102 8.40 -6.25 -14.55
N SER A 103 8.13 -5.58 -15.68
CA SER A 103 6.97 -5.89 -16.53
C SER A 103 6.95 -7.33 -17.07
N ASN A 104 8.11 -8.00 -17.07
CA ASN A 104 8.28 -9.35 -17.61
C ASN A 104 8.60 -10.38 -16.51
N ALA A 105 8.63 -9.97 -15.23
CA ALA A 105 8.86 -10.87 -14.11
C ALA A 105 7.54 -11.46 -13.60
N PRO A 106 7.57 -12.67 -13.01
CA PRO A 106 6.43 -13.19 -12.27
C PRO A 106 6.10 -12.27 -11.08
N LEU A 107 4.82 -12.24 -10.72
CA LEU A 107 4.37 -11.57 -9.50
C LEU A 107 4.96 -12.27 -8.28
N LEU A 108 5.53 -11.49 -7.37
CA LEU A 108 6.04 -11.96 -6.09
C LEU A 108 4.98 -11.77 -5.01
N LEU A 109 4.81 -12.78 -4.17
CA LEU A 109 4.02 -12.69 -2.96
C LEU A 109 4.95 -12.34 -1.80
N VAL A 110 4.97 -11.09 -1.36
CA VAL A 110 5.91 -10.61 -0.33
C VAL A 110 5.15 -10.28 0.95
N PRO A 111 5.54 -10.82 2.12
CA PRO A 111 4.93 -10.42 3.38
C PRO A 111 5.02 -8.91 3.62
N TYR A 112 3.92 -8.26 4.05
CA TYR A 112 3.87 -6.80 4.13
C TYR A 112 4.92 -6.19 5.08
N TRP A 113 5.39 -6.94 6.08
CA TRP A 113 6.42 -6.48 7.03
C TRP A 113 7.84 -6.44 6.45
N TYR A 114 8.04 -6.90 5.20
CA TYR A 114 9.28 -6.75 4.45
C TYR A 114 9.21 -5.67 3.38
N LEU A 115 8.17 -4.83 3.40
CA LEU A 115 7.95 -3.80 2.40
C LEU A 115 8.04 -2.41 3.01
N ASP A 116 8.91 -1.59 2.44
CA ASP A 116 9.05 -0.18 2.72
C ASP A 116 8.43 0.63 1.57
N TRP A 117 8.01 1.86 1.86
CA TRP A 117 7.62 2.79 0.79
C TRP A 117 8.86 3.24 0.03
N THR A 118 8.75 3.36 -1.30
CA THR A 118 9.86 3.89 -2.09
C THR A 118 9.87 5.41 -2.00
N CYS A 119 10.96 5.97 -1.48
CA CYS A 119 11.16 7.42 -1.42
C CYS A 119 11.27 8.00 -2.85
N PRO A 120 10.53 9.08 -3.18
CA PRO A 120 10.71 9.78 -4.45
C PRO A 120 12.14 10.32 -4.60
N SER A 121 12.68 10.23 -5.80
CA SER A 121 14.08 10.58 -6.08
C SER A 121 14.28 11.49 -7.30
N GLN A 122 13.20 11.85 -8.00
CA GLN A 122 13.27 12.61 -9.24
C GLN A 122 12.27 13.77 -9.27
N LYS A 123 12.71 14.88 -9.85
CA LYS A 123 11.82 15.99 -10.19
C LYS A 123 10.79 15.51 -11.23
N TRP A 124 9.56 15.96 -11.07
CA TRP A 124 8.37 15.59 -11.86
C TRP A 124 7.91 14.15 -11.70
N GLN A 125 8.44 13.42 -10.72
CA GLN A 125 7.95 12.08 -10.39
C GLN A 125 6.52 12.17 -9.84
N MET A 126 5.68 11.22 -10.23
CA MET A 126 4.38 11.06 -9.60
C MET A 126 4.56 10.49 -8.20
N VAL A 127 3.84 11.03 -7.24
CA VAL A 127 3.92 10.62 -5.85
C VAL A 127 2.54 10.53 -5.21
N HIS A 128 2.41 9.63 -4.25
CA HIS A 128 1.30 9.57 -3.33
C HIS A 128 1.71 10.06 -1.95
N CYS A 129 0.77 10.70 -1.26
CA CYS A 129 0.95 11.02 0.16
C CYS A 129 0.43 9.85 1.01
N LEU A 130 1.28 9.38 1.92
CA LEU A 130 1.00 8.30 2.88
C LEU A 130 0.16 8.76 4.07
N GLU A 131 0.11 10.07 4.35
CA GLU A 131 -0.65 10.62 5.46
C GLU A 131 -2.16 10.60 5.17
N THR A 132 -2.92 10.00 6.08
CA THR A 132 -4.39 10.03 6.04
C THR A 132 -4.87 11.42 6.46
N GLY A 133 -5.49 12.17 5.54
CA GLY A 133 -6.00 13.51 5.81
C GLY A 133 -6.25 14.29 4.53
N LYS A 134 -5.86 15.57 4.53
CA LYS A 134 -6.05 16.50 3.40
C LYS A 134 -5.39 16.04 2.08
N PHE A 135 -4.48 15.07 2.15
CA PHE A 135 -3.64 14.63 1.03
C PHE A 135 -3.92 13.20 0.56
N SER A 136 -4.87 12.51 1.20
CA SER A 136 -5.15 11.10 0.89
C SER A 136 -5.89 10.94 -0.44
N GLY A 137 -5.53 9.92 -1.22
CA GLY A 137 -6.20 9.55 -2.48
C GLY A 137 -5.91 10.47 -3.67
N VAL A 138 -5.00 11.43 -3.53
CA VAL A 138 -4.65 12.37 -4.61
C VAL A 138 -3.27 12.05 -5.15
N TRP A 139 -3.12 12.15 -6.47
CA TRP A 139 -1.82 11.99 -7.13
C TRP A 139 -1.17 13.35 -7.27
N TYR A 140 0.12 13.41 -6.97
CA TYR A 140 0.89 14.64 -7.02
C TYR A 140 2.08 14.51 -7.96
N LEU A 141 2.51 15.63 -8.52
CA LEU A 141 3.81 15.77 -9.15
C LEU A 141 4.80 16.40 -8.17
N LEU A 142 5.94 15.76 -7.97
CA LEU A 142 7.04 16.30 -7.18
C LEU A 142 7.75 17.41 -7.96
N PHE A 143 7.72 18.65 -7.46
CA PHE A 143 8.27 19.80 -8.18
C PHE A 143 9.66 20.20 -7.67
N GLU A 144 9.83 20.21 -6.35
CA GLU A 144 11.09 20.46 -5.65
C GLU A 144 11.17 19.47 -4.49
N TYR A 145 12.37 18.96 -4.20
CA TYR A 145 12.62 18.06 -3.08
C TYR A 145 14.00 18.35 -2.49
N GLY A 146 14.06 18.39 -1.17
CA GLY A 146 15.29 18.38 -0.38
C GLY A 146 15.32 17.14 0.51
N GLU A 147 16.27 17.09 1.44
CA GLU A 147 16.41 15.93 2.35
C GLU A 147 15.19 15.74 3.26
N VAL A 148 14.53 16.83 3.66
CA VAL A 148 13.45 16.80 4.67
C VAL A 148 12.09 17.14 4.06
N GLN A 149 12.05 18.10 3.15
CA GLN A 149 10.81 18.72 2.67
C GLN A 149 10.72 18.75 1.15
N SER A 150 9.50 18.89 0.68
CA SER A 150 9.17 18.89 -0.74
C SER A 150 8.05 19.86 -1.07
N LYS A 151 7.98 20.19 -2.36
CA LYS A 151 6.88 20.89 -2.99
C LYS A 151 6.22 19.96 -3.98
N VAL A 152 4.91 19.81 -3.83
CA VAL A 152 4.11 18.91 -4.65
C VAL A 152 2.94 19.66 -5.27
N THR A 153 2.56 19.28 -6.50
CA THR A 153 1.43 19.87 -7.21
C THR A 153 0.40 18.80 -7.51
N VAL A 154 -0.87 19.08 -7.23
CA VAL A 154 -1.97 18.15 -7.52
C VAL A 154 -2.02 17.88 -9.02
N PHE A 155 -1.87 16.62 -9.39
CA PHE A 155 -1.86 16.18 -10.78
C PHE A 155 -3.28 16.00 -11.35
N HIS A 156 -4.18 15.41 -10.56
CA HIS A 156 -5.56 15.13 -10.95
C HIS A 156 -6.57 15.42 -9.84
N GLY A 157 -7.85 15.49 -10.20
CA GLY A 157 -8.96 15.81 -9.29
C GLY A 157 -9.33 17.29 -9.24
N GLY A 158 -10.31 17.63 -8.39
CA GLY A 158 -10.90 18.99 -8.33
C GLY A 158 -9.95 20.12 -7.92
N ASN A 159 -8.77 19.79 -7.40
CA ASN A 159 -7.72 20.74 -7.01
C ASN A 159 -6.51 20.74 -7.96
N LYS A 160 -6.64 20.21 -9.18
CA LYS A 160 -5.54 20.13 -10.16
C LYS A 160 -4.80 21.46 -10.31
N GLY A 161 -3.46 21.39 -10.28
CA GLY A 161 -2.58 22.56 -10.38
C GLY A 161 -2.31 23.29 -9.05
N LYS A 162 -3.08 23.00 -7.99
CA LYS A 162 -2.79 23.52 -6.65
C LYS A 162 -1.46 22.95 -6.15
N SER A 163 -0.59 23.84 -5.68
CA SER A 163 0.71 23.47 -5.08
C SER A 163 0.63 23.46 -3.56
N PHE A 164 1.35 22.53 -2.96
CA PHE A 164 1.58 22.44 -1.52
C PHE A 164 3.09 22.48 -1.27
N HIS A 165 3.47 23.16 -0.20
CA HIS A 165 4.86 23.38 0.20
C HIS A 165 5.12 22.66 1.52
N ASP A 166 6.41 22.46 1.82
CA ASP A 166 6.91 21.92 3.08
C ASP A 166 6.33 20.54 3.44
N ILE A 167 5.98 19.74 2.42
CA ILE A 167 5.49 18.38 2.63
C ILE A 167 6.68 17.49 2.99
N PRO A 168 6.68 16.82 4.16
CA PRO A 168 7.79 15.96 4.56
C PRO A 168 8.00 14.81 3.58
N MET A 169 9.26 14.58 3.17
CA MET A 169 9.61 13.53 2.21
C MET A 169 9.21 12.12 2.69
N HIS A 170 9.28 11.86 4.00
CA HIS A 170 8.89 10.58 4.59
C HIS A 170 7.38 10.29 4.52
N LEU A 171 6.56 11.29 4.16
CA LEU A 171 5.13 11.11 3.91
C LEU A 171 4.82 10.90 2.43
N LEU A 172 5.83 10.83 1.57
CA LEU A 172 5.67 10.64 0.14
C LEU A 172 6.22 9.28 -0.29
N THR A 173 5.54 8.71 -1.27
CA THR A 173 5.98 7.50 -1.95
C THR A 173 5.91 7.68 -3.45
N ALA A 174 6.90 7.15 -4.16
CA ALA A 174 6.97 7.16 -5.60
C ALA A 174 5.81 6.38 -6.24
N ALA A 175 5.36 6.85 -7.40
CA ALA A 175 4.33 6.22 -8.19
C ALA A 175 4.60 6.38 -9.70
N SER A 176 3.95 5.54 -10.50
CA SER A 176 4.01 5.51 -11.98
C SER A 176 2.65 5.48 -12.65
#